data_AF-A0A922VRG1-F1
#
_entry.id   AF-A0A922VRG1-F1
#
_cell.length_a   1.000
_cell.length_b   1.000
_cell.length_c   1.000
_cell.angle_alpha   90.00
_cell.angle_beta   90.00
_cell.angle_gamma   90.00
#
_symmetry.space_group_name_H-M   'P 1'
#
loop_
_entity.id
_entity.type
_entity.pdbx_description
1 polymer ?
#
loop_
_entity_poly.entity_id
_entity_poly.type
_entity_poly.pdbx_seq_one_letter_code
_entity_poly.pdbx_strand_id
1 'polypeptide(L)'
;MAKAFKVRMMGGAFGLIAAFTAIAWAETPVPEELAQEEAYLDVLPKIEIPEDIQPIPGAVNEEFRNCEASWPAGYALARSGPEARALRDIYGLVRVRNVIETQDCGCPGKVANWEEVEAVAAALRDYHDVQRLSWQQTKAIAEEASTLTAVAETMCGGSF
;
A
#
# COMPACT_ATOMS: atom_id res chain seq x y z
N MET A 1 -3.28 -10.13 60.27
CA MET A 1 -4.73 -10.07 60.60
C MET A 1 -5.10 -8.62 60.88
N ALA A 2 -6.26 -8.19 60.39
CA ALA A 2 -6.72 -6.81 60.30
C ALA A 2 -6.92 -6.07 61.64
N LYS A 3 -6.88 -4.74 61.56
CA LYS A 3 -7.76 -3.71 62.20
C LYS A 3 -6.94 -2.41 62.40
N ALA A 4 -7.44 -1.19 62.20
CA ALA A 4 -8.76 -0.72 61.82
C ALA A 4 -8.61 0.70 61.24
N PHE A 5 -9.44 0.96 60.24
CA PHE A 5 -9.75 2.25 59.66
C PHE A 5 -10.31 3.19 60.74
N LYS A 6 -9.77 4.40 60.85
CA LYS A 6 -10.36 5.47 61.69
C LYS A 6 -10.34 6.77 60.91
N VAL A 7 -11.36 6.96 60.08
CA VAL A 7 -11.68 8.26 59.50
C VAL A 7 -12.30 9.12 60.60
N ARG A 8 -11.66 10.25 60.89
CA ARG A 8 -12.24 11.36 61.65
C ARG A 8 -12.34 12.53 60.69
N MET A 9 -13.53 12.73 60.11
CA MET A 9 -13.90 14.00 59.51
C MET A 9 -14.07 15.04 60.62
N MET A 10 -13.34 16.15 60.52
CA MET A 10 -13.69 17.42 61.13
C MET A 10 -13.32 18.49 60.11
N GLY A 11 -14.34 19.27 59.71
CA GLY A 11 -14.28 20.18 58.58
C GLY A 11 -13.48 21.45 58.84
N GLY A 12 -13.28 22.20 57.76
CA GLY A 12 -12.82 23.58 57.82
C GLY A 12 -12.13 24.05 56.54
N ALA A 13 -12.71 25.07 55.94
CA ALA A 13 -12.16 26.03 54.98
C ALA A 13 -11.95 25.59 53.50
N PHE A 14 -12.80 26.18 52.66
CA PHE A 14 -12.60 26.43 51.24
C PHE A 14 -11.21 27.01 50.95
N GLY A 15 -10.38 26.26 50.25
CA GLY A 15 -9.20 26.77 49.54
C GLY A 15 -9.33 26.40 48.07
N LEU A 16 -9.81 27.32 47.24
CA LEU A 16 -9.79 27.19 45.78
C LEU A 16 -8.33 27.26 45.32
N ILE A 17 -7.69 26.10 45.16
CA ILE A 17 -6.43 26.01 44.41
C ILE A 17 -6.81 26.06 42.94
N ALA A 18 -6.63 27.22 42.33
CA ALA A 18 -6.64 27.36 40.88
C ALA A 18 -5.46 26.56 40.33
N ALA A 19 -5.71 25.32 39.92
CA ALA A 19 -4.78 24.55 39.10
C ALA A 19 -4.78 25.19 37.71
N PHE A 20 -3.74 25.97 37.41
CA PHE A 20 -3.40 26.30 36.03
C PHE A 20 -2.99 25.00 35.34
N THR A 21 -3.94 24.36 34.66
CA THR A 21 -3.61 23.33 33.68
C THR A 21 -2.99 24.06 32.49
N ALA A 22 -1.67 24.17 32.48
CA ALA A 22 -0.96 24.29 31.23
C ALA A 22 -1.31 23.03 30.43
N ILE A 23 -2.18 23.19 29.44
CA ILE A 23 -2.35 22.18 28.40
C ILE A 23 -1.01 22.19 27.67
N ALA A 24 -0.09 21.33 28.11
CA ALA A 24 1.01 20.93 27.26
C ALA A 24 0.33 20.15 26.14
N TRP A 25 0.31 20.75 24.95
CA TRP A 25 -0.08 20.05 23.73
C TRP A 25 1.01 18.99 23.54
N ALA A 26 0.77 17.81 24.11
CA ALA A 26 1.51 16.63 23.72
C ALA A 26 1.08 16.38 22.28
N GLU A 27 1.95 16.75 21.34
CA GLU A 27 1.93 16.20 19.99
C GLU A 27 1.88 14.69 20.19
N THR A 28 0.70 14.09 19.99
CA THR A 28 0.57 12.64 20.01
C THR A 28 1.50 12.14 18.91
N PRO A 29 2.51 11.31 19.23
CA PRO A 29 3.33 10.72 18.20
C PRO A 29 2.39 10.00 17.25
N VAL A 30 2.53 10.28 15.95
CA VAL A 30 1.79 9.56 14.91
C VAL A 30 1.99 8.07 15.19
N PRO A 31 0.91 7.28 15.33
CA PRO A 31 1.02 5.83 15.51
C PRO A 31 1.99 5.29 14.47
N GLU A 32 2.96 4.47 14.89
CA GLU A 32 4.00 3.89 14.02
C GLU A 32 3.39 3.28 12.74
N GLU A 33 2.19 2.71 12.87
CA GLU A 33 1.38 2.14 11.79
C GLU A 33 0.98 3.18 10.71
N LEU A 34 0.52 4.37 11.10
CA LEU A 34 0.13 5.43 10.16
C LEU A 34 1.35 6.07 9.49
N ALA A 35 2.45 6.22 10.22
CA ALA A 35 3.70 6.73 9.66
C ALA A 35 4.32 5.73 8.65
N GLN A 36 4.16 4.43 8.92
CA GLN A 36 4.59 3.35 8.04
C GLN A 36 3.71 3.28 6.78
N GLU A 37 2.40 3.48 6.89
CA GLU A 37 1.48 3.58 5.74
C GLU A 37 1.78 4.80 4.86
N GLU A 38 1.99 6.00 5.43
CA GLU A 38 2.30 7.21 4.65
C GLU A 38 3.65 7.11 3.91
N ALA A 39 4.68 6.58 4.57
CA ALA A 39 5.99 6.38 3.95
C ALA A 39 5.97 5.29 2.87
N TYR A 40 5.22 4.21 3.09
CA TYR A 40 4.98 3.17 2.09
C TYR A 40 4.24 3.72 0.88
N LEU A 41 3.24 4.58 1.11
CA LEU A 41 2.49 5.24 0.05
C LEU A 41 3.40 6.15 -0.80
N ASP A 42 4.42 6.80 -0.24
CA ASP A 42 5.33 7.69 -0.98
C ASP A 42 6.25 6.92 -1.95
N VAL A 43 6.57 5.67 -1.63
CA VAL A 43 7.39 4.79 -2.50
C VAL A 43 6.60 4.29 -3.70
N LEU A 44 5.29 4.16 -3.57
CA LEU A 44 4.46 3.63 -4.64
C LEU A 44 4.10 4.72 -5.66
N PRO A 45 4.10 4.39 -6.96
CA PRO A 45 3.56 5.26 -8.00
C PRO A 45 2.14 5.71 -7.61
N LYS A 46 1.79 6.98 -7.78
CA LYS A 46 0.43 7.43 -7.47
C LYS A 46 -0.45 7.25 -8.69
N ILE A 47 -1.62 6.63 -8.52
CA ILE A 47 -2.64 6.54 -9.56
C ILE A 47 -3.91 7.28 -9.11
N GLU A 48 -4.49 8.06 -10.03
CA GLU A 48 -5.84 8.57 -9.88
C GLU A 48 -6.82 7.51 -10.39
N ILE A 49 -7.59 6.91 -9.47
CA ILE A 49 -8.64 5.95 -9.86
C ILE A 49 -9.85 6.74 -10.37
N PRO A 50 -10.39 6.44 -11.57
CA PRO A 50 -11.59 7.09 -12.07
C PRO A 50 -12.77 6.92 -11.09
N GLU A 51 -13.52 8.00 -10.82
CA GLU A 51 -14.70 7.95 -9.93
C GLU A 51 -15.86 7.13 -10.52
N ASP A 52 -15.98 7.09 -11.85
CA ASP A 52 -16.99 6.31 -12.57
C ASP A 52 -16.32 5.22 -13.42
N ILE A 53 -16.24 4.02 -12.86
CA ILE A 53 -15.65 2.85 -13.54
C ILE A 53 -16.75 2.18 -14.37
N GLN A 54 -16.81 2.53 -15.65
CA GLN A 54 -17.69 1.89 -16.63
C GLN A 54 -16.91 0.93 -17.53
N PRO A 55 -17.53 -0.17 -17.99
CA PRO A 55 -16.92 -1.02 -19.01
C PRO A 55 -16.63 -0.24 -20.29
N ILE A 56 -15.44 -0.40 -20.84
CA ILE A 56 -15.06 0.19 -22.13
C ILE A 56 -15.80 -0.55 -23.25
N PRO A 57 -16.66 0.12 -24.03
CA PRO A 57 -17.42 -0.55 -25.09
C PRO A 57 -16.50 -1.19 -26.13
N GLY A 58 -16.60 -2.50 -26.28
CA GLY A 58 -15.82 -3.26 -27.27
C GLY A 58 -14.35 -3.51 -26.88
N ALA A 59 -13.97 -3.30 -25.62
CA ALA A 59 -12.64 -3.67 -25.15
C ALA A 59 -12.36 -5.16 -25.38
N VAL A 60 -11.20 -5.45 -25.96
CA VAL A 60 -10.67 -6.80 -26.09
C VAL A 60 -9.68 -6.99 -24.94
N ASN A 61 -10.13 -7.69 -23.91
CA ASN A 61 -9.32 -7.97 -22.74
C ASN A 61 -8.38 -9.15 -23.03
N GLU A 62 -7.10 -8.87 -23.26
CA GLU A 62 -6.08 -9.88 -23.53
C GLU A 62 -5.44 -10.34 -22.22
N GLU A 63 -5.54 -11.61 -21.85
CA GLU A 63 -4.96 -12.07 -20.59
C GLU A 63 -3.43 -11.88 -20.59
N PHE A 64 -2.87 -11.38 -19.48
CA PHE A 64 -1.44 -11.08 -19.42
C PHE A 64 -0.52 -12.26 -19.77
N ARG A 65 -0.96 -13.50 -19.51
CA ARG A 65 -0.22 -14.73 -19.87
C ARG A 65 -0.01 -14.88 -21.38
N ASN A 66 -0.89 -14.30 -22.21
CA ASN A 66 -0.79 -14.35 -23.66
C ASN A 66 0.14 -13.24 -24.21
N CYS A 67 0.55 -12.30 -23.37
CA CYS A 67 1.45 -11.20 -23.73
C CYS A 67 2.94 -11.54 -23.62
N GLU A 68 3.32 -12.82 -23.50
CA GLU A 68 4.71 -13.26 -23.26
C GLU A 68 5.71 -12.68 -24.27
N ALA A 69 5.31 -12.55 -25.54
CA ALA A 69 6.15 -11.98 -26.59
C ALA A 69 6.50 -10.49 -26.38
N SER A 70 5.73 -9.79 -25.55
CA SER A 70 5.90 -8.36 -25.25
C SER A 70 6.42 -8.11 -23.83
N TRP A 71 6.67 -9.14 -23.02
CA TRP A 71 7.15 -8.95 -21.66
C TRP A 71 8.53 -8.26 -21.66
N PRO A 72 8.77 -7.33 -20.70
CA PRO A 72 10.06 -6.69 -20.62
C PRO A 72 11.11 -7.71 -20.22
N ALA A 73 12.35 -7.56 -20.71
CA ALA A 73 13.43 -8.50 -20.45
C ALA A 73 13.64 -8.77 -18.95
N GLY A 74 13.47 -7.74 -18.12
CA GLY A 74 13.57 -7.83 -16.66
C GLY A 74 12.52 -8.73 -15.99
N TYR A 75 11.36 -8.95 -16.62
CA TYR A 75 10.30 -9.80 -16.09
C TYR A 75 10.74 -11.27 -15.86
N ALA A 76 11.83 -11.71 -16.50
CA ALA A 76 12.45 -12.99 -16.19
C ALA A 76 12.83 -13.13 -14.71
N LEU A 77 13.24 -12.04 -14.04
CA LEU A 77 13.55 -12.03 -12.60
C LEU A 77 12.31 -12.27 -11.75
N ALA A 78 11.16 -11.71 -12.16
CA ALA A 78 9.87 -11.98 -11.55
C ALA A 78 9.38 -13.41 -11.77
N ARG A 79 9.87 -14.14 -12.79
CA ARG A 79 9.48 -15.55 -13.00
C ARG A 79 10.21 -16.50 -12.05
N SER A 80 11.53 -16.37 -11.92
CA SER A 80 12.35 -17.40 -11.25
C SER A 80 13.55 -16.87 -10.45
N GLY A 81 13.66 -15.56 -10.23
CA GLY A 81 14.71 -14.97 -9.41
C GLY A 81 14.54 -15.22 -7.89
N PRO A 82 15.57 -14.89 -7.09
CA PRO A 82 15.53 -15.03 -5.63
C PRO A 82 14.46 -14.14 -4.96
N GLU A 83 14.07 -13.04 -5.61
CA GLU A 83 13.01 -12.13 -5.18
C GLU A 83 11.76 -12.25 -6.07
N ALA A 84 11.62 -13.35 -6.83
CA ALA A 84 10.60 -13.49 -7.87
C ALA A 84 9.19 -13.16 -7.39
N ARG A 85 8.84 -13.58 -6.16
CA ARG A 85 7.51 -13.29 -5.61
C ARG A 85 7.33 -11.78 -5.37
N ALA A 86 8.29 -11.13 -4.73
CA ALA A 86 8.23 -9.70 -4.45
C ALA A 86 8.17 -8.88 -5.74
N LEU A 87 8.99 -9.22 -6.74
CA LEU A 87 8.99 -8.55 -8.04
C LEU A 87 7.68 -8.76 -8.80
N ARG A 88 7.01 -9.92 -8.66
CA ARG A 88 5.66 -10.12 -9.23
C ARG A 88 4.60 -9.28 -8.55
N ASP A 89 4.68 -9.12 -7.22
CA ASP A 89 3.73 -8.29 -6.49
C ASP A 89 3.85 -6.82 -6.95
N ILE A 90 5.08 -6.30 -7.05
CA ILE A 90 5.38 -4.94 -7.55
C ILE A 90 4.94 -4.78 -9.01
N TYR A 91 5.37 -5.69 -9.90
CA TYR A 91 4.98 -5.64 -11.30
C TYR A 91 3.46 -5.74 -11.47
N GLY A 92 2.79 -6.52 -10.61
CA GLY A 92 1.34 -6.64 -10.56
C GLY A 92 0.63 -5.31 -10.31
N LEU A 93 1.19 -4.47 -9.43
CA LEU A 93 0.68 -3.12 -9.16
C LEU A 93 0.95 -2.17 -10.33
N VAL A 94 2.17 -2.15 -10.85
CA VAL A 94 2.53 -1.25 -11.96
C VAL A 94 1.68 -1.54 -13.21
N ARG A 95 1.50 -2.82 -13.58
CA ARG A 95 0.70 -3.17 -14.77
C ARG A 95 -0.77 -2.76 -14.65
N VAL A 96 -1.38 -2.94 -13.48
CA VAL A 96 -2.81 -2.66 -13.33
C VAL A 96 -3.07 -1.16 -13.31
N ARG A 97 -2.13 -0.40 -12.74
CA ARG A 97 -2.14 1.05 -12.81
C ARG A 97 -2.03 1.56 -14.23
N ASN A 98 -1.05 1.05 -14.99
CA ASN A 98 -0.89 1.43 -16.39
C ASN A 98 -2.16 1.16 -17.21
N VAL A 99 -2.84 0.03 -17.00
CA VAL A 99 -4.13 -0.25 -17.66
C VAL A 99 -5.20 0.75 -17.27
N ILE A 100 -5.35 1.08 -15.99
CA ILE A 100 -6.37 2.03 -15.52
C ILE A 100 -6.10 3.44 -16.08
N GLU A 101 -4.85 3.90 -16.07
CA GLU A 101 -4.44 5.22 -16.56
C GLU A 101 -4.59 5.35 -18.08
N THR A 102 -4.17 4.33 -18.83
CA THR A 102 -4.19 4.35 -20.29
C THR A 102 -5.51 3.88 -20.89
N GLN A 103 -6.34 3.21 -20.09
CA GLN A 103 -7.56 2.52 -20.51
C GLN A 103 -7.32 1.46 -21.61
N ASP A 104 -6.10 0.93 -21.72
CA ASP A 104 -5.75 -0.10 -22.69
C ASP A 104 -5.79 -1.50 -22.05
N CYS A 105 -6.79 -2.29 -22.44
CA CYS A 105 -7.00 -3.66 -21.96
C CYS A 105 -6.20 -4.73 -22.72
N GLY A 106 -5.46 -4.34 -23.75
CA GLY A 106 -4.60 -5.23 -24.54
C GLY A 106 -3.21 -5.40 -23.93
N CYS A 107 -2.35 -6.16 -24.62
CA CYS A 107 -0.95 -6.30 -24.22
C CYS A 107 -0.17 -4.99 -24.08
N PRO A 108 -0.35 -3.96 -24.93
CA PRO A 108 0.38 -2.70 -24.76
C PRO A 108 0.06 -2.00 -23.43
N GLY A 109 -1.19 -2.06 -22.96
CA GLY A 109 -1.56 -1.56 -21.63
C GLY A 109 -1.16 -2.49 -20.48
N LYS A 110 -1.18 -3.81 -20.66
CA LYS A 110 -0.84 -4.77 -19.60
C LYS A 110 0.66 -5.01 -19.40
N VAL A 111 1.48 -4.58 -20.36
CA VAL A 111 2.93 -4.61 -20.25
C VAL A 111 3.41 -3.28 -19.69
N ALA A 112 3.94 -3.32 -18.46
CA ALA A 112 4.44 -2.15 -17.76
C ALA A 112 5.95 -1.94 -17.97
N ASN A 113 6.42 -0.71 -17.72
CA ASN A 113 7.84 -0.41 -17.70
C ASN A 113 8.52 -1.13 -16.53
N TRP A 114 9.60 -1.87 -16.84
CA TRP A 114 10.37 -2.58 -15.82
C TRP A 114 11.21 -1.65 -14.94
N GLU A 115 11.64 -0.50 -15.45
CA GLU A 115 12.44 0.47 -14.68
C GLU A 115 11.69 0.97 -13.44
N GLU A 116 10.37 1.12 -13.54
CA GLU A 116 9.50 1.49 -12.42
C GLU A 116 9.46 0.40 -11.34
N VAL A 117 9.43 -0.87 -11.76
CA VAL A 117 9.52 -2.00 -10.82
C VAL A 117 10.86 -2.02 -10.11
N GLU A 118 11.96 -1.72 -10.81
CA GLU A 118 13.28 -1.65 -10.20
C GLU A 118 13.39 -0.48 -9.22
N ALA A 119 12.83 0.68 -9.54
CA ALA A 119 12.79 1.84 -8.66
C ALA A 119 12.01 1.54 -7.38
N VAL A 120 10.80 0.98 -7.48
CA VAL A 120 9.99 0.59 -6.32
C VAL A 120 10.71 -0.49 -5.51
N ALA A 121 11.30 -1.49 -6.17
CA ALA A 121 12.03 -2.55 -5.47
C ALA A 121 13.28 -2.00 -4.73
N ALA A 122 14.01 -1.06 -5.33
CA ALA A 122 15.14 -0.42 -4.67
C ALA A 122 14.71 0.37 -3.43
N ALA A 123 13.67 1.21 -3.56
CA ALA A 123 13.15 1.98 -2.45
C ALA A 123 12.61 1.10 -1.30
N LEU A 124 11.96 -0.03 -1.60
CA LEU A 124 11.51 -0.98 -0.58
C LEU A 124 12.68 -1.69 0.12
N ARG A 125 13.76 -2.01 -0.61
CA ARG A 125 14.97 -2.60 -0.01
C ARG A 125 15.60 -1.62 0.97
N ASP A 126 15.72 -0.36 0.57
CA ASP A 126 16.25 0.70 1.42
C ASP A 126 15.35 0.96 2.63
N TYR A 127 14.03 1.02 2.44
CA TYR A 127 13.05 1.24 3.51
C TYR A 127 13.08 0.13 4.57
N HIS A 128 13.20 -1.13 4.15
CA HIS A 128 13.24 -2.27 5.05
C HIS A 128 14.66 -2.64 5.53
N ASP A 129 15.70 -1.93 5.08
CA ASP A 129 17.11 -2.25 5.30
C ASP A 129 17.44 -3.72 4.98
N VAL A 130 17.02 -4.17 3.79
CA VAL A 130 17.25 -5.55 3.32
C VAL A 130 17.95 -5.59 1.97
N GLN A 131 18.88 -6.53 1.82
CA GLN A 131 19.51 -6.79 0.52
C GLN A 131 18.56 -7.48 -0.47
N ARG A 132 17.54 -8.18 0.04
CA ARG A 132 16.56 -8.91 -0.76
C ARG A 132 15.16 -8.81 -0.18
N LEU A 133 14.20 -8.52 -1.04
CA LEU A 133 12.78 -8.51 -0.76
C LEU A 133 12.22 -9.93 -0.70
N SER A 134 11.40 -10.14 0.32
CA SER A 134 10.54 -11.28 0.50
C SER A 134 9.09 -10.88 0.21
N TRP A 135 8.23 -11.88 0.06
CA TRP A 135 6.79 -11.69 -0.12
C TRP A 135 6.12 -10.94 1.03
N GLN A 136 6.71 -10.96 2.24
CA GLN A 136 6.12 -10.29 3.42
C GLN A 136 6.20 -8.77 3.28
N GLN A 137 7.30 -8.28 2.70
CA GLN A 137 7.53 -6.84 2.50
C GLN A 137 6.69 -6.28 1.34
N THR A 138 6.25 -7.12 0.41
CA THR A 138 5.40 -6.73 -0.72
C THR A 138 3.95 -7.16 -0.57
N LYS A 139 3.54 -7.62 0.63
CA LYS A 139 2.19 -8.12 0.86
C LYS A 139 1.12 -7.05 0.61
N ALA A 140 1.31 -5.86 1.19
CA ALA A 140 0.39 -4.74 0.99
C ALA A 140 0.31 -4.32 -0.49
N ILE A 141 1.42 -4.44 -1.24
CA ILE A 141 1.47 -4.12 -2.67
C ILE A 141 0.59 -5.08 -3.45
N ALA A 142 0.66 -6.37 -3.11
CA ALA A 142 -0.17 -7.39 -3.73
C ALA A 142 -1.65 -7.19 -3.42
N GLU A 143 -1.99 -6.77 -2.20
CA GLU A 143 -3.37 -6.48 -1.78
C GLU A 143 -3.93 -5.27 -2.54
N GLU A 144 -3.16 -4.19 -2.64
CA GLU A 144 -3.54 -3.01 -3.42
C GLU A 144 -3.69 -3.34 -4.92
N ALA A 145 -2.74 -4.08 -5.48
CA ALA A 145 -2.81 -4.54 -6.87
C ALA A 145 -4.06 -5.38 -7.12
N SER A 146 -4.48 -6.21 -6.15
CA SER A 146 -5.71 -7.00 -6.26
C SER A 146 -6.97 -6.12 -6.26
N THR A 147 -7.01 -5.07 -5.44
CA THR A 147 -8.12 -4.10 -5.45
C THR A 147 -8.20 -3.38 -6.79
N LEU A 148 -7.07 -2.89 -7.31
CA LEU A 148 -7.01 -2.25 -8.62
C LEU A 148 -7.31 -3.24 -9.76
N THR A 149 -7.00 -4.52 -9.58
CA THR A 149 -7.32 -5.55 -10.58
C THR A 149 -8.83 -5.66 -10.75
N ALA A 150 -9.61 -5.63 -9.67
CA ALA A 150 -11.07 -5.63 -9.78
C ALA A 150 -11.62 -4.41 -10.55
N VAL A 151 -10.98 -3.24 -10.39
CA VAL A 151 -11.29 -2.04 -11.18
C VAL A 151 -10.99 -2.27 -12.66
N ALA A 152 -9.79 -2.75 -12.98
CA ALA A 152 -9.38 -3.03 -14.35
C ALA A 152 -10.26 -4.12 -14.99
N GLU A 153 -10.66 -5.17 -14.28
CA GLU A 153 -11.55 -6.23 -14.78
C GLU A 153 -12.95 -5.69 -15.08
N THR A 154 -13.47 -4.78 -14.25
CA THR A 154 -14.74 -4.10 -14.48
C THR A 154 -14.66 -3.22 -15.74
N MET A 155 -13.59 -2.46 -15.87
CA MET A 155 -13.34 -1.59 -17.02
C MET A 155 -13.11 -2.39 -18.32
N CYS A 156 -12.36 -3.49 -18.26
CA CYS A 156 -11.99 -4.30 -19.41
C CYS A 156 -12.99 -5.41 -19.75
N GLY A 157 -13.96 -5.69 -18.89
CA GLY A 157 -15.02 -6.66 -19.15
C GLY A 157 -14.57 -8.13 -19.12
N GLY A 158 -13.67 -8.51 -18.21
CA GLY A 158 -13.22 -9.89 -18.02
C GLY A 158 -12.02 -10.02 -17.10
N SER A 159 -11.44 -11.22 -16.98
CA SER A 159 -10.29 -11.49 -16.12
C SER A 159 -9.00 -10.80 -16.59
N PHE A 160 -8.17 -10.36 -15.66
CA PHE A 160 -6.96 -9.59 -15.95
C PHE A 160 -5.69 -10.42 -16.22
#